data_AF-A0A558J7P8-F1
#
_entry.id   AF-A0A558J7P8-F1
#
_cell.length_a   1.000
_cell.length_b   1.000
_cell.length_c   1.000
_cell.angle_alpha   90.00
_cell.angle_beta   90.00
_cell.angle_gamma   90.00
#
_symmetry.space_group_name_H-M   'P 1'
#
loop_
_entity.id
_entity.type
_entity.pdbx_description
1 polymer ?
#
loop_
_entity_poly.entity_id
_entity_poly.type
_entity_poly.pdbx_seq_one_letter_code
_entity_poly.pdbx_strand_id
1 'polypeptide(L)'
;MKALKIESHKGFFVTEGGGYETVDKIDKTALLRLVNLALEDGFEIDEFDEEVLKNQAHQIIYKSISEKLIDLNKKREKFRDESEQLYMDAYEKYKI
;
A
#
# COMPACT_ATOMS: atom_id res chain seq x y z
N MET A 1 8.49 -3.54 -5.65
CA MET A 1 7.99 -2.40 -6.47
C MET A 1 7.05 -1.62 -5.59
N LYS A 2 7.05 -0.29 -5.66
CA LYS A 2 6.24 0.53 -4.76
C LYS A 2 4.84 0.73 -5.35
N ALA A 3 3.81 0.57 -4.53
CA ALA A 3 2.43 0.76 -4.95
C ALA A 3 2.13 2.26 -5.22
N LEU A 4 2.73 3.13 -4.42
CA LEU A 4 2.74 4.57 -4.59
C LEU A 4 4.17 5.10 -4.51
N LYS A 5 4.51 6.04 -5.38
CA LYS A 5 5.81 6.73 -5.36
C LYS A 5 5.67 8.22 -5.58
N ILE A 6 6.65 8.98 -5.09
CA ILE A 6 6.75 10.42 -5.33
C ILE A 6 7.98 10.67 -6.20
N GLU A 7 7.78 11.26 -7.38
CA GLU A 7 8.85 11.51 -8.35
C GLU A 7 8.61 12.86 -9.04
N SER A 8 9.67 13.65 -9.24
CA SER A 8 9.59 14.97 -9.91
C SER A 8 8.45 15.87 -9.40
N HIS A 9 8.27 15.92 -8.08
CA HIS A 9 7.22 16.68 -7.39
C HIS A 9 5.77 16.26 -7.69
N LYS A 10 5.56 15.03 -8.16
CA LYS A 10 4.23 14.45 -8.44
C LYS A 10 4.11 13.08 -7.78
N GLY A 11 2.90 12.78 -7.31
CA GLY A 11 2.54 11.44 -6.85
C GLY A 11 2.18 10.54 -8.02
N PHE A 12 2.62 9.30 -7.97
CA PHE A 12 2.32 8.24 -8.93
C PHE A 12 1.84 6.98 -8.24
N PHE A 13 1.03 6.18 -8.96
CA PHE A 13 0.61 4.84 -8.57
C PHE A 13 1.05 3.82 -9.61
N VAL A 14 1.29 2.58 -9.18
CA VAL A 14 1.66 1.49 -10.08
C VAL A 14 0.45 1.02 -10.89
N THR A 15 0.60 0.87 -12.21
CA THR A 15 -0.44 0.39 -13.14
C THR A 15 -0.32 -1.12 -13.37
N GLU A 16 -1.36 -1.75 -13.95
CA GLU A 16 -1.43 -3.21 -14.15
C GLU A 16 -0.21 -3.76 -14.91
N GLY A 17 0.26 -3.02 -15.92
CA GLY A 17 1.45 -3.36 -16.70
C GLY A 17 2.80 -3.10 -15.99
N GLY A 18 2.81 -2.79 -14.69
CA GLY A 18 4.02 -2.48 -13.92
C GLY A 18 4.60 -1.08 -14.19
N GLY A 19 3.89 -0.26 -14.96
CA GLY A 19 4.22 1.15 -15.17
C GLY A 19 3.77 2.03 -14.01
N TYR A 20 3.96 3.34 -14.16
CA TYR A 20 3.48 4.33 -13.20
C TYR A 20 2.65 5.39 -13.90
N GLU A 21 1.55 5.77 -13.26
CA GLU A 21 0.68 6.85 -13.71
C GLU A 21 0.40 7.80 -12.57
N THR A 22 0.08 9.05 -12.88
CA THR A 22 -0.08 10.10 -11.89
C THR A 22 -1.37 9.92 -11.08
N VAL A 23 -1.33 10.23 -9.78
CA VAL A 23 -2.46 9.97 -8.86
C VAL A 23 -3.75 10.70 -9.22
N ASP A 24 -3.70 11.78 -9.99
CA ASP A 24 -4.90 12.49 -10.49
C ASP A 24 -5.74 11.65 -11.46
N LYS A 25 -5.14 10.64 -12.09
CA LYS A 25 -5.83 9.73 -13.01
C LYS A 25 -6.34 8.46 -12.35
N ILE A 26 -6.24 8.36 -11.02
CA ILE A 26 -6.65 7.15 -10.33
C ILE A 26 -8.16 6.93 -10.49
N ASP A 27 -8.53 5.74 -10.94
CA ASP A 27 -9.91 5.32 -11.08
C ASP A 27 -10.25 4.21 -10.08
N LYS A 28 -11.49 3.73 -10.14
CA LYS A 28 -11.97 2.65 -9.26
C LYS A 28 -11.14 1.37 -9.43
N THR A 29 -10.76 1.04 -10.65
CA THR A 29 -10.05 -0.21 -10.97
C THR A 29 -8.62 -0.17 -10.42
N ALA A 30 -7.92 0.94 -10.64
CA ALA A 30 -6.60 1.20 -10.09
C ALA A 30 -6.63 1.18 -8.56
N LEU A 31 -7.60 1.85 -7.93
CA LEU A 31 -7.73 1.87 -6.48
C LEU A 31 -7.95 0.46 -5.91
N LEU A 32 -8.85 -0.33 -6.49
CA LEU A 32 -9.08 -1.72 -6.07
C LEU A 32 -7.81 -2.56 -6.18
N ARG A 33 -7.01 -2.34 -7.22
CA ARG A 33 -5.73 -3.03 -7.36
C ARG A 33 -4.72 -2.63 -6.29
N LEU A 34 -4.62 -1.34 -5.97
CA LEU A 34 -3.76 -0.88 -4.86
C LEU A 34 -4.18 -1.48 -3.52
N VAL A 35 -5.49 -1.60 -3.29
CA VAL A 35 -6.04 -2.27 -2.10
C VAL A 35 -5.61 -3.74 -2.04
N ASN A 36 -5.69 -4.46 -3.16
CA ASN A 36 -5.21 -5.84 -3.23
C ASN A 36 -3.70 -5.94 -2.98
N LEU A 37 -2.90 -5.05 -3.56
CA LEU A 37 -1.46 -4.98 -3.31
C LEU A 37 -1.14 -4.72 -1.83
N ALA A 38 -1.92 -3.91 -1.14
CA ALA A 38 -1.75 -3.66 0.30
C ALA A 38 -2.03 -4.89 1.18
N LEU A 39 -2.73 -5.90 0.64
CA LEU A 39 -3.00 -7.18 1.30
C LEU A 39 -1.98 -8.27 0.94
N GLU A 40 -1.01 -7.98 0.06
CA GLU A 40 0.06 -8.87 -0.33
C GLU A 40 1.35 -8.60 0.47
N ASP A 41 2.29 -9.55 0.43
CA ASP A 41 3.63 -9.34 1.01
C ASP A 41 4.48 -8.44 0.12
N GLY A 42 5.35 -7.64 0.73
CA GLY A 42 6.23 -6.71 0.01
C GLY A 42 5.53 -5.44 -0.49
N PHE A 43 4.39 -5.10 0.11
CA PHE A 43 3.73 -3.80 -0.11
C PHE A 43 4.62 -2.66 0.42
N GLU A 44 4.93 -1.72 -0.46
CA GLU A 44 5.75 -0.56 -0.14
C GLU A 44 5.16 0.69 -0.77
N ILE A 45 5.25 1.82 -0.08
CA ILE A 45 4.91 3.14 -0.64
C ILE A 45 5.94 4.18 -0.19
N ASP A 46 6.13 5.23 -0.98
CA ASP A 46 6.87 6.40 -0.51
C ASP A 46 6.06 7.15 0.55
N GLU A 47 6.73 7.55 1.62
CA GLU A 47 6.15 8.38 2.66
C GLU A 47 5.69 9.72 2.08
N PHE A 48 4.54 10.18 2.53
CA PHE A 48 4.00 11.45 2.09
C PHE A 48 4.86 12.61 2.61
N ASP A 49 5.36 13.44 1.69
CA ASP A 49 6.16 14.63 1.99
C ASP A 49 5.62 15.83 1.19
N GLU A 50 5.14 16.86 1.91
CA GLU A 50 4.57 18.09 1.33
C GLU A 50 5.62 18.97 0.64
N GLU A 51 6.88 18.91 1.07
CA GLU A 51 7.99 19.68 0.48
C GLU A 51 8.39 19.10 -0.88
N VAL A 52 8.35 17.77 -0.99
CA VAL A 52 8.64 17.05 -2.23
C VAL A 52 7.43 17.09 -3.16
N LEU A 53 6.22 16.83 -2.67
CA LEU A 53 5.00 16.78 -3.48
C LEU A 53 4.35 18.17 -3.59
N LYS A 54 4.82 19.02 -4.49
CA LYS A 54 4.37 20.44 -4.57
C LYS A 54 2.98 20.66 -5.17
N ASN A 55 2.44 19.67 -5.88
CA ASN A 55 1.11 19.79 -6.49
C ASN A 55 0.01 19.51 -5.46
N GLN A 56 -0.79 20.53 -5.10
CA GLN A 56 -1.84 20.43 -4.08
C GLN A 56 -2.89 19.34 -4.37
N ALA A 57 -3.31 19.17 -5.63
CA ALA A 57 -4.26 18.11 -5.97
C ALA A 57 -3.65 16.73 -5.74
N HIS A 58 -2.39 16.56 -6.12
CA HIS A 58 -1.68 15.30 -5.86
C HIS A 58 -1.43 15.12 -4.37
N GLN A 59 -1.15 16.18 -3.58
CA GLN A 59 -0.98 16.07 -2.13
C GLN A 59 -2.23 15.48 -1.48
N ILE A 60 -3.40 16.05 -1.78
CA ILE A 60 -4.69 15.62 -1.21
C ILE A 60 -4.96 14.15 -1.57
N ILE A 61 -4.84 13.80 -2.86
CA ILE A 61 -5.13 12.44 -3.34
C ILE A 61 -4.12 11.45 -2.78
N TYR A 62 -2.82 11.74 -2.91
CA TYR A 62 -1.75 10.85 -2.46
C TYR A 62 -1.86 10.58 -0.96
N LYS A 63 -1.97 11.63 -0.14
CA LYS A 63 -2.11 11.51 1.31
C LYS A 63 -3.31 10.65 1.71
N SER A 64 -4.48 10.91 1.12
CA SER A 64 -5.70 10.16 1.46
C SER A 64 -5.58 8.67 1.13
N ILE A 65 -4.95 8.33 0.01
CA ILE A 65 -4.80 6.94 -0.42
C ILE A 65 -3.67 6.27 0.38
N SER A 66 -2.52 6.91 0.54
CA SER A 66 -1.38 6.35 1.26
C SER A 66 -1.75 6.02 2.71
N GLU A 67 -2.44 6.93 3.41
CA GLU A 67 -2.89 6.69 4.79
C GLU A 67 -3.80 5.47 4.91
N LYS A 68 -4.78 5.35 4.01
CA LYS A 68 -5.72 4.21 4.00
C LYS A 68 -5.03 2.89 3.67
N LEU A 69 -4.10 2.89 2.72
CA LEU A 69 -3.38 1.68 2.33
C LEU A 69 -2.39 1.24 3.42
N ILE A 70 -1.69 2.19 4.07
CA ILE A 70 -0.83 1.88 5.22
C ILE A 70 -1.65 1.28 6.36
N ASP A 71 -2.79 1.90 6.71
CA ASP A 71 -3.66 1.39 7.78
C ASP A 71 -4.17 -0.03 7.46
N LEU A 72 -4.56 -0.28 6.21
CA LEU A 72 -4.98 -1.61 5.75
C LEU A 72 -3.84 -2.63 5.87
N ASN A 73 -2.65 -2.29 5.39
CA ASN A 73 -1.49 -3.18 5.44
C ASN A 73 -1.09 -3.50 6.90
N LYS A 74 -1.09 -2.51 7.79
CA LYS A 74 -0.86 -2.71 9.24
C LYS A 74 -1.87 -3.66 9.87
N LYS A 75 -3.16 -3.53 9.51
CA LYS A 75 -4.20 -4.45 9.99
C LYS A 75 -3.98 -5.88 9.51
N ARG A 76 -3.52 -6.05 8.26
CA ARG A 76 -3.16 -7.35 7.69
C ARG A 76 -1.98 -7.98 8.42
N GLU A 77 -0.92 -7.21 8.66
CA GLU A 77 0.24 -7.68 9.46
C GLU A 77 -0.19 -8.11 10.86
N LYS A 78 -0.95 -7.26 11.56
CA LYS A 78 -1.49 -7.59 12.87
C LYS A 78 -2.32 -8.88 12.85
N PHE A 79 -3.22 -9.04 11.87
CA PHE A 79 -4.03 -10.25 11.74
C PHE A 79 -3.18 -11.50 11.49
N ARG A 80 -2.10 -11.38 10.70
CA ARG A 80 -1.15 -12.47 10.46
C ARG A 80 -0.45 -12.87 11.75
N ASP A 81 0.06 -11.91 12.50
CA ASP A 81 0.77 -12.15 13.76
C ASP A 81 -0.16 -12.78 14.81
N GLU A 82 -1.40 -12.27 14.93
CA GLU A 82 -2.44 -12.85 15.81
C GLU A 82 -2.79 -14.28 15.41
N SER A 83 -2.90 -14.55 14.11
CA SER A 83 -3.19 -15.90 13.60
C SER A 83 -2.04 -16.86 13.87
N GLU A 84 -0.79 -16.44 13.66
CA GLU A 84 0.39 -17.26 13.94
C GLU A 84 0.47 -17.62 15.42
N GLN A 85 0.22 -16.64 16.30
CA GLN A 85 0.17 -16.87 17.74
C GLN A 85 -0.98 -17.82 18.13
N LEU A 86 -2.17 -17.65 17.55
CA LEU A 86 -3.34 -18.49 17.83
C LEU A 86 -3.10 -19.96 17.47
N TYR A 87 -2.39 -20.21 16.38
CA TYR A 87 -2.14 -21.56 15.87
C TYR A 87 -0.76 -22.11 16.26
N MET A 88 0.04 -21.40 17.07
CA MET A 88 1.38 -21.81 17.46
C MET A 88 1.42 -23.23 18.04
N ASP A 89 0.57 -23.52 19.03
CA ASP A 89 0.46 -24.84 19.66
C ASP A 89 0.05 -25.94 18.67
N ALA A 90 -0.81 -25.59 17.70
CA ALA A 90 -1.19 -26.53 16.65
C ALA A 90 -0.01 -26.80 15.72
N TYR A 91 0.71 -25.76 15.28
CA TYR A 91 1.90 -25.91 14.46
C TYR A 91 2.97 -26.75 15.15
N GLU A 92 3.21 -26.58 16.45
CA GLU A 92 4.14 -27.41 17.22
C GLU A 92 3.72 -28.88 17.26
N LYS A 93 2.42 -29.17 17.45
CA LYS A 93 1.90 -30.54 17.45
C LYS A 93 2.03 -31.26 16.11
N TYR A 94 1.98 -30.53 15.00
CA TYR A 94 2.12 -31.08 13.65
C TYR A 94 3.54 -30.94 13.06
N LYS A 95 4.49 -30.38 13.82
CA LYS A 95 5.92 -30.35 13.47
C LYS A 95 6.52 -31.73 13.79
N ILE A 96 6.48 -32.64 12.81
CA ILE A 96 7.15 -33.96 12.86
C ILE A 96 8.66 -33.76 12.88
#